data_AF-A0A914WMA9-F1
#
_entry.id   AF-A0A914WMA9-F1
#
_cell.length_a   1.000
_cell.length_b   1.000
_cell.length_c   1.000
_cell.angle_alpha   90.00
_cell.angle_beta   90.00
_cell.angle_gamma   90.00
#
_symmetry.space_group_name_H-M   'P 1'
#
loop_
_entity.id
_entity.type
_entity.pdbx_description
1 polymer ?
#
loop_
_entity_poly.entity_id
_entity_poly.type
_entity_poly.pdbx_seq_one_letter_code
_entity_poly.pdbx_strand_id
1 'polypeptide(L)'
;MMSTANPSKGGKQMTKGQKQIHEENQATFKYYSAMAVVSAAVYFAVASLLFGISSYEWMAYLFTVFAQGVAVFIMQNMAKATKNDKGQVLDAGLDLNLEGGFGEYCKDVVILASIVQLLSLTWSKFWFLMILIPIFAGYKLWVGILAPWFFAPAPEEEESDDKKAKKRDRRMRKMQ
;
A
#
# COMPACT_ATOMS: atom_id res chain seq x y z
N MET A 1 37.00 -16.46 -17.40
CA MET A 1 36.81 -15.38 -16.40
C MET A 1 35.40 -14.83 -16.57
N MET A 2 34.44 -15.38 -15.83
CA MET A 2 33.04 -14.95 -15.90
C MET A 2 32.80 -13.85 -14.87
N SER A 3 32.43 -12.69 -15.37
CA SER A 3 32.10 -11.48 -14.62
C SER A 3 30.87 -11.73 -13.75
N THR A 4 31.03 -11.64 -12.43
CA THR A 4 29.93 -11.64 -11.47
C THR A 4 29.32 -10.24 -11.43
N ALA A 5 28.17 -10.07 -12.11
CA ALA A 5 27.35 -8.88 -11.96
C ALA A 5 26.79 -8.83 -10.53
N ASN A 6 27.17 -7.78 -9.79
CA ASN A 6 26.69 -7.46 -8.46
C ASN A 6 25.26 -6.88 -8.57
N PRO A 7 24.24 -7.42 -7.87
CA PRO A 7 22.90 -6.82 -7.91
C PRO A 7 22.92 -5.44 -7.22
N SER A 8 22.28 -4.49 -7.89
CA SER A 8 22.16 -3.08 -7.51
C SER A 8 21.77 -2.91 -6.05
N LYS A 9 22.62 -2.21 -5.29
CA LYS A 9 22.27 -1.64 -3.98
C LYS A 9 21.15 -0.61 -4.21
N GLY A 10 19.92 -0.97 -3.85
CA GLY A 10 18.82 -0.02 -3.74
C GLY A 10 19.26 1.14 -2.86
N GLY A 11 19.21 2.36 -3.41
CA GLY A 11 19.57 3.57 -2.69
C GLY A 11 18.72 3.67 -1.43
N LYS A 12 19.35 3.82 -0.26
CA LYS A 12 18.64 4.12 0.98
C LYS A 12 17.95 5.47 0.79
N GLN A 13 16.62 5.45 0.73
CA GLN A 13 15.81 6.66 0.69
C GLN A 13 16.16 7.54 1.90
N MET A 14 16.45 8.82 1.67
CA MET A 14 16.74 9.77 2.75
C MET A 14 15.53 9.86 3.68
N THR A 15 15.74 9.71 4.99
CA THR A 15 14.68 9.83 6.00
C THR A 15 14.21 11.27 6.10
N LYS A 16 12.96 11.52 5.68
CA LYS A 16 12.27 12.81 5.83
C LYS A 16 12.05 13.16 7.31
N GLY A 17 11.95 14.44 7.62
CA GLY A 17 11.62 14.91 8.98
C GLY A 17 10.15 14.69 9.34
N GLN A 18 9.85 14.44 10.62
CA GLN A 18 8.48 14.15 11.10
C GLN A 18 7.46 15.24 10.72
N LYS A 19 7.83 16.51 10.84
CA LYS A 19 6.95 17.63 10.43
C LYS A 19 6.61 17.55 8.93
N GLN A 20 7.61 17.27 8.09
CA GLN A 20 7.43 17.14 6.65
C GLN A 20 6.53 15.94 6.31
N ILE A 21 6.76 14.78 6.93
CA ILE A 21 5.92 13.59 6.75
C ILE A 21 4.46 13.91 7.13
N HIS A 22 4.24 14.64 8.23
CA HIS A 22 2.88 15.01 8.63
C HIS A 22 2.19 15.91 7.59
N GLU A 23 2.87 16.95 7.11
CA GLU A 23 2.30 17.88 6.12
C GLU A 23 2.01 17.17 4.80
N GLU A 24 2.95 16.34 4.32
CA GLU A 24 2.78 15.54 3.11
C GLU A 24 1.66 14.50 3.26
N ASN A 25 1.57 13.82 4.40
CA ASN A 25 0.49 12.87 4.69
C ASN A 25 -0.89 13.54 4.66
N GLN A 26 -1.01 14.74 5.24
CA GLN A 26 -2.27 15.49 5.23
C GLN A 26 -2.64 15.97 3.81
N ALA A 27 -1.66 16.40 3.01
CA ALA A 27 -1.88 16.77 1.63
C ALA A 27 -2.34 15.57 0.79
N THR A 28 -1.63 14.44 0.89
CA THR A 28 -1.99 13.18 0.22
C THR A 28 -3.37 12.71 0.62
N PHE A 29 -3.66 12.62 1.93
CA PHE A 29 -4.97 12.19 2.41
C PHE A 29 -6.11 13.06 1.85
N LYS A 30 -5.96 14.39 1.88
CA LYS A 30 -6.97 15.31 1.34
C LYS A 30 -7.15 15.13 -0.16
N TYR A 31 -6.07 15.01 -0.92
CA TYR A 31 -6.10 14.84 -2.36
C TYR A 31 -6.88 13.58 -2.76
N TYR A 32 -6.54 12.43 -2.18
CA TYR A 32 -7.21 11.17 -2.51
C TYR A 32 -8.63 11.08 -1.95
N SER A 33 -8.90 11.67 -0.78
CA SER A 33 -10.28 11.77 -0.26
C SER A 33 -11.16 12.62 -1.17
N ALA A 34 -10.65 13.76 -1.62
CA ALA A 34 -11.36 14.63 -2.57
C ALA A 34 -11.60 13.91 -3.90
N MET A 35 -10.60 13.20 -4.44
CA MET A 35 -10.74 12.39 -5.64
C MET A 35 -11.87 11.38 -5.51
N ALA A 36 -11.90 10.60 -4.42
CA ALA A 36 -12.95 9.61 -4.17
C ALA A 36 -14.36 10.23 -4.10
N VAL A 37 -14.50 11.36 -3.37
CA VAL A 37 -15.79 12.04 -3.22
C VAL A 37 -16.24 12.63 -4.56
N VAL A 38 -15.34 13.30 -5.29
CA VAL A 38 -15.65 13.94 -6.57
C VAL A 38 -16.05 12.90 -7.61
N SER A 39 -15.29 11.81 -7.78
CA SER A 39 -15.62 10.79 -8.77
C SER A 39 -16.95 10.10 -8.46
N ALA A 40 -17.20 9.80 -7.18
CA ALA A 40 -18.44 9.19 -6.73
C ALA A 40 -19.65 10.12 -6.94
N ALA A 41 -19.50 11.41 -6.64
CA ALA A 41 -20.54 12.42 -6.82
C ALA A 41 -20.84 12.67 -8.30
N VAL A 42 -19.81 12.77 -9.14
CA VAL A 42 -19.96 12.94 -10.59
C VAL A 42 -20.68 11.74 -11.20
N TYR A 43 -20.25 10.51 -10.88
CA TYR A 43 -20.95 9.32 -11.36
C TYR A 43 -22.42 9.33 -10.92
N PHE A 44 -22.69 9.53 -9.64
CA PHE A 44 -24.06 9.53 -9.11
C PHE A 44 -24.94 10.57 -9.80
N ALA A 45 -24.45 11.81 -9.93
CA ALA A 45 -25.21 12.90 -10.55
C ALA A 45 -25.49 12.63 -12.03
N VAL A 46 -24.47 12.26 -12.80
CA VAL A 46 -24.63 12.01 -14.24
C VAL A 46 -25.52 10.78 -14.48
N ALA A 47 -25.25 9.69 -13.75
CA ALA A 47 -25.98 8.45 -13.91
C ALA A 47 -27.46 8.61 -13.54
N SER A 48 -27.77 9.28 -12.42
CA SER A 48 -29.16 9.47 -11.97
C SER A 48 -29.96 10.46 -12.81
N LEU A 49 -29.32 11.46 -13.40
CA LEU A 49 -30.01 12.49 -14.19
C LEU A 49 -30.18 12.11 -15.67
N LEU A 50 -29.23 11.35 -16.25
CA LEU A 50 -29.18 11.12 -17.70
C LEU A 50 -29.49 9.67 -18.11
N PHE A 51 -29.42 8.69 -17.20
CA PHE A 51 -29.49 7.27 -17.55
C PHE A 51 -30.48 6.48 -16.70
N GLY A 52 -31.06 5.43 -17.30
CA GLY A 52 -31.75 4.38 -16.56
C GLY A 52 -30.75 3.37 -16.03
N ILE A 53 -30.34 3.53 -14.76
CA ILE A 53 -29.31 2.68 -14.14
C ILE A 53 -29.92 1.33 -13.75
N SER A 54 -29.27 0.25 -14.16
CA SER A 54 -29.65 -1.11 -13.77
C SER A 54 -29.20 -1.47 -12.35
N SER A 55 -29.80 -2.50 -11.75
CA SER A 55 -29.45 -2.94 -10.39
C SER A 55 -27.97 -3.34 -10.26
N TYR A 56 -27.37 -3.95 -11.29
CA TYR A 56 -25.96 -4.35 -11.23
C TYR A 56 -25.02 -3.15 -11.25
N GLU A 57 -25.37 -2.07 -11.95
CA GLU A 57 -24.57 -0.85 -12.00
C GLU A 57 -24.61 -0.13 -10.66
N TRP A 58 -25.77 -0.10 -10.00
CA TRP A 58 -25.87 0.39 -8.63
C TRP A 58 -25.02 -0.43 -7.66
N MET A 59 -25.07 -1.76 -7.76
CA MET A 59 -24.23 -2.63 -6.92
C MET A 59 -22.74 -2.40 -7.18
N ALA A 60 -22.34 -2.30 -8.45
CA ALA A 60 -20.95 -2.03 -8.82
C ALA A 60 -20.49 -0.66 -8.32
N TYR A 61 -21.33 0.37 -8.47
CA TYR A 61 -21.08 1.70 -7.94
C TYR A 61 -20.90 1.67 -6.42
N LEU A 62 -21.84 1.08 -5.66
CA LEU A 62 -21.74 0.97 -4.20
C LEU A 62 -20.47 0.21 -3.78
N PHE A 63 -20.10 -0.85 -4.51
CA PHE A 63 -18.86 -1.57 -4.27
C PHE A 63 -17.62 -0.67 -4.48
N THR A 64 -17.60 0.16 -5.52
CA THR A 64 -16.48 1.11 -5.75
C THR A 64 -16.39 2.16 -4.64
N VAL A 65 -17.52 2.73 -4.22
CA VAL A 65 -17.58 3.70 -3.12
C VAL A 65 -17.11 3.07 -1.81
N PHE A 66 -17.53 1.83 -1.54
CA PHE A 66 -17.06 1.08 -0.38
C PHE A 66 -15.55 0.85 -0.43
N ALA A 67 -15.00 0.39 -1.56
CA ALA A 67 -13.56 0.18 -1.74
C ALA A 67 -12.75 1.47 -1.53
N GLN A 68 -13.21 2.60 -2.09
CA GLN A 68 -12.63 3.92 -1.85
C GLN A 68 -12.69 4.31 -0.38
N GLY A 69 -13.85 4.12 0.27
CA GLY A 69 -14.04 4.41 1.70
C GLY A 69 -13.09 3.62 2.60
N VAL A 70 -12.91 2.32 2.32
CA VAL A 70 -11.96 1.46 3.04
C VAL A 70 -10.52 1.95 2.82
N ALA A 71 -10.12 2.26 1.58
CA ALA A 71 -8.77 2.74 1.29
C ALA A 71 -8.47 4.10 1.98
N VAL A 72 -9.43 5.03 1.94
CA VAL A 72 -9.33 6.33 2.61
C VAL A 72 -9.28 6.17 4.13
N PHE A 73 -10.10 5.29 4.70
CA PHE A 73 -10.09 4.98 6.13
C PHE A 73 -8.74 4.41 6.57
N ILE A 74 -8.17 3.48 5.80
CA ILE A 74 -6.84 2.94 6.07
C ILE A 74 -5.78 4.04 6.01
N MET A 75 -5.77 4.88 4.97
CA MET A 75 -4.84 6.01 4.86
C MET A 75 -4.95 6.96 6.05
N GLN A 76 -6.16 7.26 6.52
CA GLN A 76 -6.38 8.11 7.69
C GLN A 76 -5.74 7.53 8.95
N ASN A 77 -5.92 6.22 9.17
CA ASN A 77 -5.36 5.53 10.32
C ASN A 77 -3.82 5.45 10.23
N MET A 78 -3.27 5.23 9.04
CA MET A 78 -1.82 5.23 8.80
C MET A 78 -1.19 6.61 9.03
N ALA A 79 -1.85 7.68 8.60
CA ALA A 79 -1.38 9.06 8.71
C ALA A 79 -1.70 9.73 10.06
N LYS A 80 -2.16 8.96 11.06
CA LYS A 80 -2.56 9.50 12.36
C LYS A 80 -1.34 9.98 13.12
N ALA A 81 -1.20 11.29 13.24
CA ALA A 81 -0.09 11.91 13.94
C ALA A 81 -0.34 12.07 15.45
N THR A 82 0.71 11.89 16.24
CA THR A 82 0.76 12.19 17.67
C THR A 82 1.45 13.55 17.87
N LYS A 83 0.79 14.44 18.61
CA LYS A 83 1.27 15.80 18.90
C LYS A 83 1.52 15.96 20.40
N ASN A 84 2.47 16.82 20.77
CA ASN A 84 2.67 17.22 22.16
C ASN A 84 1.65 18.28 22.62
N ASP A 85 1.69 18.65 23.90
CA ASP A 85 0.82 19.68 24.50
C ASP A 85 0.97 21.06 23.85
N LYS A 86 2.08 21.30 23.14
CA LYS A 86 2.36 22.53 22.39
C LYS A 86 1.94 22.44 20.91
N GLY A 87 1.30 21.35 20.50
CA GLY A 87 0.83 21.12 19.12
C GLY A 87 1.92 20.72 18.12
N GLN A 88 3.16 20.48 18.57
CA GLN A 88 4.25 20.01 17.71
C GLN A 88 4.12 18.50 17.44
N VAL A 89 4.41 18.10 16.21
CA VAL A 89 4.35 16.69 15.79
C VAL A 89 5.50 15.92 16.42
N LEU A 90 5.17 14.95 17.28
CA LEU A 90 6.13 14.00 17.86
C LEU A 90 6.32 12.79 16.94
N ASP A 91 5.22 12.30 16.37
CA ASP A 91 5.17 11.20 15.42
C ASP A 91 4.13 11.53 14.35
N ALA A 92 4.52 11.47 13.09
CA ALA A 92 3.66 11.76 11.95
C ALA A 92 2.79 10.57 11.51
N GLY A 93 3.00 9.40 12.11
CA GLY A 93 2.46 8.13 11.64
C GLY A 93 3.29 7.54 10.50
N LEU A 94 2.71 6.59 9.78
CA LEU A 94 3.34 5.99 8.60
C LEU A 94 3.35 7.00 7.44
N ASP A 95 4.49 7.15 6.77
CA ASP A 95 4.60 7.97 5.56
C ASP A 95 3.79 7.32 4.43
N LEU A 96 2.69 7.96 4.03
CA LEU A 96 1.83 7.50 2.94
C LEU A 96 2.56 7.57 1.59
N ASN A 97 3.59 8.40 1.47
CA ASN A 97 4.37 8.67 0.27
C ASN A 97 5.70 7.91 0.23
N LEU A 98 5.86 6.92 1.11
CA LEU A 98 6.98 5.98 1.06
C LEU A 98 6.84 5.05 -0.15
N GLU A 99 7.91 4.93 -0.95
CA GLU A 99 7.94 4.04 -2.11
C GLU A 99 7.88 2.57 -1.68
N GLY A 100 7.01 1.79 -2.32
CA GLY A 100 6.73 0.40 -1.94
C GLY A 100 5.96 0.24 -0.64
N GLY A 101 5.53 1.35 -0.01
CA GLY A 101 4.76 1.36 1.22
C GLY A 101 3.29 0.98 1.01
N PHE A 102 2.60 0.62 2.10
CA PHE A 102 1.18 0.25 2.05
C PHE A 102 0.26 1.42 1.60
N GLY A 103 0.75 2.65 1.74
CA GLY A 103 0.05 3.86 1.28
C GLY A 103 -0.15 3.89 -0.23
N GLU A 104 0.79 3.35 -1.02
CA GLU A 104 0.67 3.27 -2.48
C GLU A 104 -0.53 2.43 -2.90
N TYR A 105 -0.71 1.25 -2.29
CA TYR A 105 -1.85 0.39 -2.61
C TYR A 105 -3.20 1.06 -2.31
N CYS A 106 -3.27 1.85 -1.23
CA CYS A 106 -4.49 2.59 -0.91
C CYS A 106 -4.76 3.69 -1.96
N LYS A 107 -3.72 4.39 -2.43
CA LYS A 107 -3.83 5.38 -3.51
C LYS A 107 -4.28 4.72 -4.81
N ASP A 108 -3.70 3.58 -5.16
CA ASP A 108 -4.02 2.84 -6.38
C ASP A 108 -5.47 2.38 -6.39
N VAL A 109 -5.98 1.89 -5.26
CA VAL A 109 -7.41 1.54 -5.11
C VAL A 109 -8.30 2.75 -5.36
N VAL A 110 -7.98 3.92 -4.78
CA VAL A 110 -8.75 5.15 -4.98
C VAL A 110 -8.69 5.61 -6.44
N ILE A 111 -7.51 5.64 -7.06
CA ILE A 111 -7.31 6.05 -8.45
C ILE A 111 -8.11 5.13 -9.37
N LEU A 112 -7.92 3.81 -9.24
CA LEU A 112 -8.58 2.84 -10.09
C LEU A 112 -10.10 2.94 -9.96
N ALA A 113 -10.64 2.97 -8.74
CA ALA A 113 -12.07 3.10 -8.51
C ALA A 113 -12.64 4.40 -9.09
N SER A 114 -11.91 5.52 -8.97
CA SER A 114 -12.31 6.81 -9.53
C SER A 114 -12.36 6.78 -11.06
N ILE A 115 -11.36 6.18 -11.70
CA ILE A 115 -11.31 5.99 -13.15
C ILE A 115 -12.46 5.08 -13.60
N VAL A 116 -12.71 3.96 -12.90
CA VAL A 116 -13.80 3.04 -13.23
C VAL A 116 -15.15 3.74 -13.17
N GLN A 117 -15.41 4.53 -12.11
CA GLN A 117 -16.64 5.32 -11.99
C GLN A 117 -16.81 6.23 -13.21
N LEU A 118 -15.80 7.02 -13.57
CA LEU A 118 -15.92 7.95 -14.70
C LEU A 118 -16.05 7.24 -16.06
N LEU A 119 -15.28 6.18 -16.31
CA LEU A 119 -15.34 5.42 -17.56
C LEU A 119 -16.66 4.67 -17.71
N SER A 120 -17.23 4.18 -16.62
CA SER A 120 -18.49 3.42 -16.64
C SER A 120 -19.69 4.25 -17.15
N LEU A 121 -19.62 5.58 -17.07
CA LEU A 121 -20.59 6.49 -17.70
C LEU A 121 -20.64 6.35 -19.23
N THR A 122 -19.52 5.94 -19.85
CA THR A 122 -19.45 5.70 -21.30
C THR A 122 -19.79 4.26 -21.66
N TRP A 123 -19.30 3.30 -20.86
CA TRP A 123 -19.56 1.89 -21.10
C TRP A 123 -19.56 1.08 -19.81
N SER A 124 -20.69 0.48 -19.51
CA SER A 124 -20.90 -0.27 -18.26
C SER A 124 -19.94 -1.46 -18.05
N LYS A 125 -19.28 -1.97 -19.09
CA LYS A 125 -18.30 -3.07 -18.94
C LYS A 125 -17.05 -2.66 -18.16
N PHE A 126 -16.77 -1.37 -17.98
CA PHE A 126 -15.62 -0.92 -17.19
C PHE A 126 -15.68 -1.30 -15.72
N TRP A 127 -16.86 -1.64 -15.16
CA TRP A 127 -16.96 -2.17 -13.79
C TRP A 127 -16.09 -3.40 -13.55
N PHE A 128 -15.84 -4.22 -14.58
CA PHE A 128 -15.00 -5.42 -14.46
C PHE A 128 -13.53 -5.10 -14.19
N LEU A 129 -13.05 -3.86 -14.42
CA LEU A 129 -11.71 -3.44 -14.04
C LEU A 129 -11.49 -3.48 -12.52
N MET A 130 -12.56 -3.45 -11.71
CA MET A 130 -12.45 -3.62 -10.26
C MET A 130 -11.90 -4.99 -9.85
N ILE A 131 -11.96 -6.00 -10.73
CA ILE A 131 -11.38 -7.34 -10.52
C ILE A 131 -9.84 -7.27 -10.45
N LEU A 132 -9.21 -6.21 -10.99
CA LEU A 132 -7.76 -6.03 -10.88
C LEU A 132 -7.29 -5.93 -9.42
N ILE A 133 -8.11 -5.36 -8.52
CA ILE A 133 -7.79 -5.22 -7.11
C ILE A 133 -7.60 -6.59 -6.43
N PRO A 134 -8.60 -7.51 -6.44
CA PRO A 134 -8.43 -8.83 -5.83
C PRO A 134 -7.38 -9.69 -6.54
N ILE A 135 -7.22 -9.58 -7.87
CA ILE A 135 -6.15 -10.28 -8.59
C ILE A 135 -4.79 -9.84 -8.07
N PHE A 136 -4.55 -8.53 -7.99
CA PHE A 136 -3.28 -7.99 -7.53
C PHE A 136 -3.01 -8.30 -6.05
N ALA A 137 -4.02 -8.18 -5.19
CA ALA A 137 -3.92 -8.55 -3.79
C ALA A 137 -3.61 -10.04 -3.61
N GLY A 138 -4.28 -10.91 -4.37
CA GLY A 138 -4.01 -12.34 -4.40
C GLY A 138 -2.60 -12.68 -4.87
N TYR A 139 -2.12 -12.00 -5.92
CA TYR A 139 -0.74 -12.14 -6.40
C TYR A 139 0.29 -11.74 -5.33
N LYS A 140 0.08 -10.60 -4.65
CA LYS A 140 0.95 -10.14 -3.57
C LYS A 140 0.94 -11.09 -2.37
N LEU A 141 -0.22 -11.61 -1.98
CA LEU A 141 -0.36 -12.62 -0.93
C LEU A 141 0.37 -13.92 -1.31
N TRP A 142 0.23 -14.35 -2.57
CA TRP A 142 0.90 -15.53 -3.10
C TRP A 142 2.42 -15.39 -3.04
N VAL A 143 2.98 -14.34 -3.63
CA VAL A 143 4.44 -14.15 -3.72
C VAL A 143 5.05 -13.77 -2.36
N GLY A 144 4.34 -13.00 -1.54
CA GLY A 144 4.87 -12.47 -0.29
C GLY A 144 4.76 -13.41 0.91
N ILE A 145 3.71 -14.23 0.99
CA ILE A 145 3.41 -15.03 2.19
C ILE A 145 3.35 -16.52 1.85
N LEU A 146 2.53 -16.91 0.87
CA LEU A 146 2.26 -18.33 0.62
C LEU A 146 3.46 -19.04 -0.02
N ALA A 147 3.99 -18.51 -1.11
CA ALA A 147 5.09 -19.13 -1.84
C ALA A 147 6.35 -19.32 -0.97
N PRO A 148 6.82 -18.32 -0.20
CA PRO A 148 7.95 -18.53 0.71
C PRO A 148 7.68 -19.58 1.78
N TRP A 149 6.44 -19.72 2.27
CA TRP A 149 6.08 -20.73 3.26
C TRP A 149 6.04 -22.15 2.66
N PHE A 150 5.48 -22.31 1.46
CA PHE A 150 5.42 -23.59 0.76
C PHE A 150 6.77 -24.06 0.21
N PHE A 151 7.63 -23.14 -0.21
CA PHE A 151 8.91 -23.43 -0.83
C PHE A 151 10.10 -23.04 0.07
N ALA A 152 9.87 -22.87 1.37
CA ALA A 152 10.96 -22.70 2.33
C ALA A 152 11.87 -23.95 2.25
N PRO A 153 13.19 -23.79 2.05
CA PRO A 153 14.09 -24.92 2.15
C PRO A 153 13.92 -25.56 3.53
N ALA A 154 13.97 -26.89 3.59
CA ALA A 154 14.02 -27.60 4.87
C ALA A 154 15.11 -26.92 5.72
N PRO A 155 14.87 -26.70 7.03
CA PRO A 155 15.92 -26.19 7.90
C PRO A 155 17.14 -27.08 7.66
N GLU A 156 18.22 -26.50 7.13
CA GLU A 156 19.49 -27.21 7.04
C GLU A 156 19.75 -27.72 8.45
N GLU A 157 19.74 -29.04 8.62
CA GLU A 157 20.12 -29.69 9.87
C GLU A 157 21.36 -28.98 10.36
N GLU A 158 21.28 -28.46 11.58
CA GLU A 158 22.26 -27.62 12.21
C GLU A 158 23.68 -28.03 11.79
N GLU A 159 24.33 -27.22 10.95
CA GLU A 159 25.79 -27.20 10.90
C GLU A 159 26.25 -26.70 12.28
N SER A 160 26.26 -27.64 13.22
CA SER A 160 26.74 -27.63 14.60
C SER A 160 27.01 -26.23 15.16
N ASP A 161 26.17 -25.80 16.09
CA ASP A 161 26.35 -24.63 16.95
C ASP A 161 27.79 -24.54 17.53
N ASP A 162 28.48 -25.68 17.65
CA ASP A 162 29.90 -25.80 18.00
C ASP A 162 30.87 -24.96 17.15
N LYS A 163 30.70 -24.87 15.82
CA LYS A 163 31.65 -24.12 14.96
C LYS A 163 31.44 -22.61 15.10
N LYS A 164 30.19 -22.15 15.25
CA LYS A 164 29.87 -20.72 15.47
C LYS A 164 30.22 -20.30 16.90
N ALA A 165 29.96 -21.14 17.90
CA ALA A 165 30.36 -20.93 19.29
C ALA A 165 31.88 -20.80 19.44
N LYS A 166 32.67 -21.72 18.85
CA LYS A 166 34.14 -21.62 18.85
C LYS A 166 34.68 -20.35 18.18
N LYS A 167 34.02 -19.87 17.12
CA LYS A 167 34.43 -18.64 16.42
C LYS A 167 34.10 -17.38 17.23
N ARG A 168 33.01 -17.41 18.01
CA ARG A 168 32.63 -16.33 18.94
C ARG A 168 33.56 -16.29 20.16
N ASP A 169 33.88 -17.45 20.72
CA ASP A 169 34.79 -17.58 21.87
C ASP A 169 36.23 -17.17 21.53
N ARG A 170 36.73 -17.57 20.34
CA ARG A 170 38.05 -17.13 19.84
C ARG A 170 38.13 -15.62 19.58
N ARG A 171 37.00 -14.94 19.37
CA ARG A 171 36.96 -13.47 19.24
C ARG A 171 36.95 -12.79 20.60
N MET A 172 36.23 -13.33 21.59
CA MET A 172 36.19 -12.78 22.95
C MET A 172 37.54 -12.90 23.66
N ARG A 173 38.27 -14.02 23.47
CA ARG A 173 39.64 -14.21 23.99
C ARG A 173 40.71 -13.28 23.41
N LYS A 174 40.42 -12.57 22.31
CA LYS A 174 41.34 -11.58 21.72
C LYS A 174 41.05 -10.15 22.18
N MET A 175 39.94 -9.95 22.89
CA MET A 175 39.49 -8.65 23.39
C MET A 175 39.70 -8.49 24.91
N GLN A 176 40.14 -9.55 25.60
CA GLN A 176 40.76 -9.51 26.92
C GLN A 176 42.28 -9.49 26.75
#